data_AF-W1EVI7-F1
#
_entry.id   AF-W1EVI7-F1
#
_cell.length_a   1.000
_cell.length_b   1.000
_cell.length_c   1.000
_cell.angle_alpha   90.00
_cell.angle_beta   90.00
_cell.angle_gamma   90.00
#
_symmetry.space_group_name_H-M   'P 1'
#
loop_
_entity.id
_entity.type
_entity.pdbx_description
1 polymer ?
#
loop_
_entity_poly.entity_id
_entity_poly.type
_entity_poly.pdbx_seq_one_letter_code
_entity_poly.pdbx_strand_id
1 'polypeptide(L)' 'MLVSLITFIVCCINPNAISMIYAISGPLIAMILFIMPTLSTYLIPALKPWRSIGNLITLIVGILCVSVMFFS' A
#
# COMPACT_ATOMS: atom_id res chain seq x y z
N MET A 1 -10.12 -7.55 21.61
CA MET A 1 -11.56 -7.43 21.30
C MET A 1 -12.19 -6.14 21.84
N LEU A 2 -11.87 -5.73 23.09
CA LEU A 2 -12.39 -4.50 23.68
C LEU A 2 -11.90 -3.23 22.95
N VAL A 3 -10.60 -3.17 22.61
CA VAL A 3 -10.01 -2.05 21.85
C VAL A 3 -10.67 -1.84 20.48
N SER A 4 -10.90 -2.91 19.71
CA SER A 4 -11.53 -2.84 18.40
C SER A 4 -12.98 -2.32 18.43
N LEU A 5 -13.70 -2.60 19.52
CA LEU A 5 -15.09 -2.17 19.72
C LEU A 5 -15.14 -0.67 20.04
N ILE A 6 -14.20 -0.19 20.88
CA ILE A 6 -14.06 1.24 21.19
C ILE A 6 -13.68 2.04 19.93
N THR A 7 -12.71 1.56 19.15
CA THR A 7 -12.32 2.25 17.90
C THR A 7 -13.45 2.30 16.88
N PHE A 8 -14.30 1.26 16.82
CA PHE A 8 -15.47 1.23 15.94
C PHE A 8 -16.51 2.29 16.34
N ILE A 9 -16.86 2.38 17.63
CA ILE A 9 -17.80 3.38 18.15
C ILE A 9 -17.28 4.80 17.90
N VAL A 10 -15.98 5.04 18.15
CA VAL A 10 -15.36 6.35 17.91
C VAL A 10 -15.36 6.72 16.43
N CYS A 11 -15.12 5.77 15.53
CA CYS A 11 -15.19 5.98 14.08
C CYS A 11 -16.60 6.31 13.59
N CYS A 12 -17.65 5.67 14.14
CA CYS A 12 -19.03 5.99 13.79
C CYS A 12 -19.47 7.40 14.22
N ILE A 13 -18.93 7.92 15.33
CA ILE A 13 -19.26 9.26 15.84
C ILE A 13 -18.45 10.35 15.11
N ASN A 14 -17.20 10.08 14.74
CA ASN A 14 -16.33 11.03 14.04
C ASN A 14 -15.93 10.50 12.65
N PRO A 15 -16.66 10.85 11.59
CA PRO A 15 -16.36 10.40 10.22
C PRO A 15 -14.99 10.90 9.72
N ASN A 16 -14.46 11.99 10.30
CA ASN A 16 -13.10 12.46 10.02
C ASN A 16 -12.02 11.41 10.37
N ALA A 17 -12.23 10.60 11.41
CA ALA A 17 -11.29 9.54 11.78
C ALA A 17 -11.26 8.43 10.73
N ILE A 18 -12.42 8.05 10.18
CA ILE A 18 -12.53 7.08 9.08
C ILE A 18 -11.80 7.63 7.85
N SER A 19 -12.03 8.89 7.49
CA SER A 19 -11.40 9.51 6.33
C SER A 19 -9.87 9.58 6.48
N MET A 20 -9.36 9.82 7.69
CA MET A 20 -7.92 9.83 7.98
C MET A 20 -7.30 8.42 7.87
N ILE A 21 -8.03 7.38 8.30
CA ILE A 21 -7.61 5.98 8.11
C ILE A 21 -7.55 5.64 6.62
N TYR A 22 -8.54 6.06 5.82
CA TYR A 22 -8.53 5.84 4.37
C TYR A 22 -7.36 6.58 3.68
N ALA A 23 -7.09 7.82 4.07
CA ALA A 23 -5.98 8.60 3.53
C ALA A 23 -4.61 7.95 3.79
N ILE A 24 -4.43 7.28 4.94
CA ILE A 24 -3.17 6.61 5.29
C ILE A 24 -3.09 5.17 4.74
N SER A 25 -4.21 4.44 4.78
CA SER A 25 -4.25 3.03 4.37
C SER A 25 -4.13 2.84 2.86
N GLY A 26 -4.62 3.78 2.04
CA GLY A 26 -4.49 3.74 0.58
C GLY A 26 -3.03 3.66 0.11
N PRO A 27 -2.19 4.65 0.47
CA PRO A 27 -0.75 4.63 0.15
C PRO A 27 -0.03 3.39 0.70
N LEU A 28 -0.41 2.93 1.89
CA LEU A 28 0.22 1.79 2.55
C LEU A 28 -0.11 0.45 1.84
N ILE A 29 -1.37 0.24 1.44
CA ILE A 29 -1.76 -0.92 0.61
C ILE A 29 -1.04 -0.88 -0.74
N ALA A 30 -0.98 0.29 -1.40
CA ALA A 30 -0.30 0.43 -2.68
C ALA A 30 1.20 0.10 -2.56
N MET A 31 1.86 0.57 -1.50
CA MET A 31 3.25 0.20 -1.21
C MET A 31 3.40 -1.32 -1.07
N ILE A 32 2.54 -1.99 -0.29
CA ILE A 32 2.67 -3.44 -0.13
C ILE A 32 2.47 -4.16 -1.48
N LEU A 33 1.44 -3.79 -2.26
CA LEU A 33 1.13 -4.46 -3.53
C LEU A 33 2.20 -4.24 -4.61
N PHE A 34 2.85 -3.08 -4.68
CA PHE A 34 3.81 -2.77 -5.74
C PHE A 34 5.27 -2.93 -5.32
N ILE A 35 5.63 -2.59 -4.08
CA ILE A 35 7.01 -2.64 -3.58
C ILE A 35 7.39 -4.04 -3.11
N MET A 36 6.48 -4.81 -2.50
CA MET A 36 6.78 -6.18 -2.04
C MET A 36 7.15 -7.15 -3.18
N PRO A 37 6.41 -7.25 -4.30
CA PRO A 37 6.79 -8.17 -5.37
C PRO A 37 8.07 -7.74 -6.08
N THR A 38 8.27 -6.43 -6.26
CA THR A 38 9.47 -5.89 -6.92
C THR A 38 10.72 -6.12 -6.06
N LEU A 39 10.69 -5.81 -4.76
CA LEU A 39 11.78 -6.14 -3.84
C LEU A 39 12.07 -7.64 -3.78
N SER A 40 11.04 -8.50 -3.76
CA SER A 40 11.21 -9.95 -3.71
C SER A 40 12.08 -10.48 -4.86
N THR A 41 11.87 -9.97 -6.07
CA THR A 41 12.70 -10.29 -7.24
C THR A 41 14.12 -9.72 -7.24
N TYR A 42 14.37 -8.65 -6.46
CA TYR A 42 15.70 -8.05 -6.33
C TYR A 42 16.52 -8.66 -5.19
N LEU A 43 15.87 -8.98 -4.06
CA LEU A 43 16.50 -9.58 -2.88
C LEU A 43 16.78 -11.07 -3.07
N ILE A 44 15.91 -11.82 -3.77
CA ILE A 44 16.02 -13.26 -3.87
C ILE A 44 16.79 -13.64 -5.16
N PRO A 45 18.04 -14.13 -5.05
CA PRO A 45 18.88 -14.43 -6.21
C PRO A 45 18.34 -15.59 -7.06
N ALA A 46 17.49 -16.45 -6.49
CA ALA A 46 16.82 -17.54 -7.19
C ALA A 46 15.75 -17.05 -8.20
N LEU A 47 15.24 -15.82 -8.05
CA LEU A 47 14.27 -15.22 -8.98
C LEU A 47 14.92 -14.30 -10.03
N LYS A 48 16.26 -14.15 -10.04
CA LYS A 48 17.00 -13.41 -11.09
C LYS A 48 16.65 -13.79 -12.54
N PRO A 49 16.44 -15.08 -12.92
CA PRO A 49 16.08 -15.40 -14.30
C PRO A 49 14.66 -14.94 -14.69
N TRP A 50 13.79 -14.66 -13.71
CA TRP A 50 12.44 -14.11 -13.91
C TRP A 50 12.40 -12.58 -13.85
N ARG A 51 13.56 -11.92 -13.90
CA ARG A 51 13.68 -10.47 -13.94
C ARG A 51 13.21 -9.94 -15.29
N SER A 52 11.89 -9.87 -15.45
CA SER A 52 11.19 -9.36 -16.63
C SER A 52 11.08 -7.84 -16.59
N ILE A 53 11.03 -7.21 -17.78
CA ILE A 53 10.65 -5.80 -17.96
C ILE A 53 9.36 -5.47 -17.20
N GLY A 54 8.43 -6.44 -17.09
CA GLY A 54 7.15 -6.27 -16.41
C GLY A 54 7.31 -5.84 -14.95
N ASN A 55 8.38 -6.26 -14.29
CA ASN A 55 8.65 -5.89 -12.90
C ASN A 55 9.14 -4.45 -12.72
N LEU A 56 9.80 -3.93 -13.76
CA LEU A 56 10.22 -2.53 -13.83
C LEU A 56 9.00 -1.63 -14.12
N ILE A 57 8.08 -2.11 -14.96
CA ILE A 57 6.80 -1.44 -15.24
C ILE A 57 5.93 -1.38 -13.98
N THR A 58 5.76 -2.49 -13.24
CA THR A 58 4.99 -2.49 -11.98
C THR A 58 5.61 -1.59 -10.91
N LEU A 59 6.94 -1.49 -10.85
CA LEU A 59 7.61 -0.52 -9.96
C LEU A 59 7.23 0.93 -10.33
N ILE A 60 7.33 1.28 -11.62
CA ILE A 60 7.05 2.65 -12.11
C ILE A 60 5.58 3.00 -11.89
N VAL A 61 4.66 2.09 -12.26
CA VAL A 61 3.21 2.28 -12.06
C VAL A 61 2.87 2.37 -10.57
N GLY A 62 3.52 1.56 -9.73
CA GLY A 62 3.32 1.62 -8.29
C GLY A 62 3.74 2.95 -7.67
N ILE A 63 4.90 3.47 -8.08
CA ILE A 63 5.37 4.79 -7.65
C ILE A 63 4.41 5.89 -8.10
N LEU A 64 3.96 5.87 -9.37
CA LEU A 64 2.97 6.80 -9.89
C LEU A 64 1.65 6.75 -9.10
N CYS A 65 1.17 5.56 -8.75
CA CYS A 65 -0.07 5.37 -8.00
C CYS A 65 0.03 5.95 -6.58
N VAL A 66 1.16 5.74 -5.90
CA VAL A 66 1.43 6.34 -4.58
C VAL A 66 1.51 7.87 -4.67
N SER A 67 2.13 8.41 -5.73
CA SER A 67 2.19 9.86 -5.95
C SER A 67 0.81 10.49 -6.14
N VAL A 68 -0.11 9.84 -6.86
CA VAL A 68 -1.49 10.33 -7.05
C VAL A 68 -2.25 10.34 -5.73
N MET A 69 -2.09 9.32 -4.88
CA MET A 69 -2.79 9.24 -3.60
C MET A 69 -2.29 10.25 -2.56
N PHE A 70 -1.04 10.72 -2.66
CA PHE A 70 -0.54 11.81 -1.82
C PHE A 70 -1.00 13.19 -2.29
N PHE A 71 -1.38 13.33 -3.56
CA PHE A 71 -1.79 14.59 -4.17
C PHE A 71 -3.32 14.75 -4.27
N SER A 72 -4.06 13.66 -4.03
CA SER A 72 -5.53 13.59 -3.99
C SER A 72 -6.07 13.73 -2.57
#